data_AF-A0A219AJ78-F1
#
_entry.id   AF-A0A219AJ78-F1
#
_cell.length_a   1.000
_cell.length_b   1.000
_cell.length_c   1.000
_cell.angle_alpha   90.00
_cell.angle_beta   90.00
_cell.angle_gamma   90.00
#
_symmetry.space_group_name_H-M   'P 1'
#
loop_
_entity.id
_entity.type
_entity.pdbx_description
1 polymer ?
#
loop_
_entity_poly.entity_id
_entity_poly.type
_entity_poly.pdbx_seq_one_letter_code
_entity_poly.pdbx_strand_id
1 'polypeptide(L)'
;MELEYKDHLSPMLKGDIKNYLIDIDGTITDDVPNEEPERMIDCQPYPDALETINRWYDQGHIICFFTSRTENLKQLTIDWLDKHGFKYHSVLCGKPRGGNYHWIDNHLVRATRYKGKFTDLVEKQVTIEVFKD
;
A
#
# COMPACT_ATOMS: atom_id res chain seq x y z
N MET A 1 -6.67 -11.78 -12.64
CA MET A 1 -5.50 -12.15 -11.83
C MET A 1 -5.17 -13.60 -12.11
N GLU A 2 -4.01 -13.88 -12.68
CA GLU A 2 -3.54 -15.26 -12.85
C GLU A 2 -2.69 -15.66 -11.66
N LEU A 3 -3.07 -16.77 -11.02
CA LEU A 3 -2.35 -17.35 -9.89
C LEU A 3 -1.69 -18.66 -10.32
N GLU A 4 -0.52 -18.95 -9.76
CA GLU A 4 0.14 -20.25 -9.88
C GLU A 4 -0.08 -21.07 -8.62
N TYR A 5 -0.50 -22.33 -8.81
CA TYR A 5 -0.73 -23.31 -7.74
C TYR A 5 0.28 -24.45 -7.89
N LYS A 6 0.99 -24.77 -6.81
CA LYS A 6 1.94 -25.87 -6.77
C LYS A 6 1.88 -26.57 -5.42
N ASP A 7 1.79 -27.91 -5.43
CA ASP A 7 2.02 -28.78 -4.28
C ASP A 7 1.31 -28.38 -2.97
N HIS A 8 0.01 -28.04 -3.01
CA HIS A 8 -0.80 -27.58 -1.87
C HIS A 8 -0.28 -26.31 -1.16
N LEU A 9 0.62 -25.55 -1.78
CA LEU A 9 1.13 -24.28 -1.26
C LEU A 9 0.18 -23.12 -1.57
N SER A 10 0.37 -22.01 -0.84
CA SER A 10 -0.28 -20.74 -1.14
C SER A 10 -0.02 -20.29 -2.58
N PRO A 11 -1.04 -19.75 -3.28
CA PRO A 11 -0.87 -19.31 -4.66
C PRO A 11 0.12 -18.15 -4.79
N MET A 12 0.86 -18.12 -5.90
CA MET A 12 1.82 -17.07 -6.21
C MET A 12 1.38 -16.23 -7.41
N LEU A 13 1.80 -14.95 -7.42
CA LEU A 13 1.64 -14.08 -8.59
C LEU A 13 2.60 -14.51 -9.70
N LYS A 14 2.12 -14.50 -10.95
CA LYS A 14 2.93 -14.86 -12.12
C LYS A 14 3.90 -13.74 -12.51
N GLY A 15 5.07 -14.13 -13.04
CA GLY A 15 6.06 -13.21 -13.61
C GLY A 15 6.57 -12.18 -12.61
N ASP A 16 6.73 -10.93 -13.06
CA ASP A 16 7.22 -9.81 -12.25
C ASP A 16 6.10 -9.01 -11.55
N ILE A 17 4.88 -9.56 -11.51
CA ILE A 17 3.73 -8.93 -10.87
C ILE A 17 3.93 -8.88 -9.36
N LYS A 18 3.51 -7.77 -8.75
CA LYS A 18 3.72 -7.43 -7.35
C LYS A 18 2.38 -7.15 -6.71
N ASN A 19 2.27 -7.49 -5.44
CA ASN A 19 1.18 -7.07 -4.58
C ASN A 19 1.66 -5.89 -3.72
N TYR A 20 1.20 -4.69 -4.04
CA TYR A 20 1.53 -3.47 -3.33
C TYR A 20 0.54 -3.25 -2.20
N LEU A 21 1.07 -3.14 -0.97
CA LEU A 21 0.32 -2.67 0.19
C LEU A 21 0.77 -1.25 0.49
N ILE A 22 -0.08 -0.28 0.16
CA ILE A 22 0.28 1.14 0.15
C ILE A 22 -0.47 1.86 1.26
N ASP A 23 0.27 2.57 2.10
CA ASP A 23 -0.33 3.42 3.14
C ASP A 23 -1.02 4.65 2.52
N ILE A 24 -1.93 5.29 3.25
CA ILE A 24 -2.66 6.47 2.75
C ILE A 24 -2.09 7.75 3.36
N ASP A 25 -2.37 7.98 4.63
CA ASP A 25 -2.05 9.21 5.33
C ASP A 25 -0.53 9.36 5.50
N GLY A 26 0.01 10.51 5.07
CA GLY A 26 1.45 10.76 5.02
C GLY A 26 2.20 10.02 3.89
N THR A 27 1.48 9.29 3.03
CA THR A 27 2.05 8.52 1.91
C THR A 27 1.51 8.97 0.56
N ILE A 28 0.20 8.93 0.32
CA ILE A 28 -0.42 9.39 -0.95
C ILE A 28 -1.16 10.72 -0.81
N THR A 29 -1.22 11.24 0.40
CA THR A 29 -1.80 12.52 0.80
C THR A 29 -1.11 12.97 2.09
N ASP A 30 -1.45 14.17 2.57
CA ASP A 30 -1.01 14.68 3.87
C ASP A 30 -1.32 13.69 5.02
N ASP A 31 -0.57 13.80 6.12
CA ASP A 31 -0.81 13.01 7.32
C ASP A 31 -2.08 13.52 8.04
N VAL A 32 -3.18 12.78 7.87
CA VAL A 32 -4.50 13.10 8.43
C VAL A 32 -4.88 12.04 9.47
N PRO A 33 -5.04 12.41 10.75
CA PRO A 33 -5.42 11.46 11.80
C PRO A 33 -6.89 11.05 11.70
N ASN A 34 -7.21 9.86 12.22
CA ASN A 34 -8.58 9.33 12.28
C ASN A 34 -9.57 10.25 13.00
N GLU A 35 -9.05 11.05 13.91
CA GLU A 35 -9.80 12.00 14.73
C GLU A 35 -10.26 13.25 13.96
N GLU A 36 -9.82 13.44 12.71
CA GLU A 36 -10.13 14.62 11.86
C GLU A 36 -10.71 14.20 10.49
N PRO A 37 -11.87 13.50 10.44
CA PRO A 37 -12.44 12.97 9.21
C PRO A 37 -12.81 14.05 8.18
N GLU A 38 -13.13 15.26 8.61
CA GLU A 38 -13.37 16.40 7.73
C GLU A 38 -12.16 16.73 6.85
N ARG A 39 -10.94 16.63 7.40
CA ARG A 39 -9.71 16.84 6.63
C ARG A 39 -9.46 15.72 5.62
N MET A 40 -9.98 14.52 5.86
CA MET A 40 -9.86 13.40 4.91
C MET A 40 -10.65 13.66 3.62
N ILE A 41 -11.65 14.54 3.63
CA ILE A 41 -12.48 14.86 2.46
C ILE A 41 -11.76 15.86 1.54
N ASP A 42 -11.03 16.80 2.16
CA ASP A 42 -10.48 17.98 1.50
C ASP A 42 -8.98 17.86 1.17
N CYS A 43 -8.27 16.95 1.84
CA CYS A 43 -6.85 16.73 1.57
C CYS A 43 -6.62 16.34 0.10
N GLN A 44 -5.51 16.81 -0.45
CA GLN A 44 -5.17 16.60 -1.86
C GLN A 44 -4.20 15.43 -2.02
N PRO A 45 -4.36 14.60 -3.06
CA PRO A 45 -3.41 13.54 -3.34
C PRO A 45 -2.07 14.15 -3.76
N TYR A 46 -0.99 13.45 -3.45
CA TYR A 46 0.29 13.74 -4.07
C TYR A 46 0.23 13.32 -5.55
N PRO A 47 0.49 14.24 -6.51
CA PRO A 47 0.32 13.94 -7.94
C PRO A 47 1.22 12.80 -8.44
N ASP A 48 2.44 12.72 -7.92
CA ASP A 48 3.42 11.67 -8.28
C ASP A 48 3.01 10.29 -7.75
N ALA A 49 2.36 10.23 -6.58
CA ALA A 49 1.76 9.01 -6.06
C ALA A 49 0.63 8.52 -6.97
N LEU A 50 -0.28 9.42 -7.35
CA LEU A 50 -1.41 9.09 -8.22
C LEU A 50 -0.94 8.55 -9.57
N GLU A 51 0.01 9.24 -10.21
CA GLU A 51 0.59 8.81 -11.49
C GLU A 51 1.27 7.43 -11.37
N THR A 52 2.13 7.26 -10.35
CA THR A 52 2.92 6.04 -10.18
C THR A 52 2.06 4.83 -9.86
N ILE A 53 1.07 4.97 -8.98
CA ILE A 53 0.19 3.87 -8.58
C ILE A 53 -0.71 3.46 -9.74
N ASN A 54 -1.27 4.42 -10.48
CA ASN A 54 -2.08 4.13 -11.66
C ASN A 54 -1.26 3.45 -12.76
N ARG A 55 0.01 3.85 -12.96
CA ARG A 55 0.94 3.16 -13.86
C ARG A 55 1.17 1.72 -13.40
N TRP A 56 1.40 1.47 -12.11
CA TRP A 56 1.57 0.10 -11.60
C TRP A 56 0.32 -0.76 -11.80
N TYR A 57 -0.87 -0.17 -11.57
CA TYR A 57 -2.14 -0.84 -11.85
C TYR A 57 -2.24 -1.23 -13.34
N ASP A 58 -1.95 -0.31 -14.25
CA ASP A 58 -2.03 -0.54 -15.70
C ASP A 58 -0.98 -1.56 -16.20
N GLN A 59 0.12 -1.75 -15.46
CA GLN A 59 1.11 -2.80 -15.67
C GLN A 59 0.66 -4.18 -15.14
N GLY A 60 -0.52 -4.27 -14.53
CA GLY A 60 -1.08 -5.51 -13.99
C GLY A 60 -0.68 -5.81 -12.54
N HIS A 61 0.00 -4.89 -11.85
CA HIS A 61 0.28 -5.05 -10.42
C HIS A 61 -1.01 -4.95 -9.59
N ILE A 62 -1.02 -5.66 -8.47
CA ILE A 62 -2.14 -5.62 -7.53
C ILE A 62 -1.91 -4.48 -6.55
N ILE A 63 -2.88 -3.58 -6.47
CA ILE A 63 -2.82 -2.39 -5.60
C ILE A 63 -3.84 -2.56 -4.48
N CYS A 64 -3.35 -2.67 -3.25
CA CYS A 64 -4.13 -2.67 -2.03
C CYS A 64 -3.75 -1.47 -1.18
N PHE A 65 -4.69 -0.58 -0.88
CA PHE A 65 -4.46 0.44 0.14
C PHE A 65 -4.60 -0.21 1.53
N PHE A 66 -3.59 -0.05 2.37
CA PHE A 66 -3.52 -0.64 3.72
C PHE A 66 -3.25 0.45 4.75
N THR A 67 -4.33 0.93 5.38
CA THR A 67 -4.35 2.15 6.18
C THR A 67 -4.72 1.87 7.64
N SER A 68 -4.22 2.74 8.53
CA SER A 68 -4.61 2.73 9.95
C SER A 68 -5.94 3.43 10.24
N ARG A 69 -6.57 4.00 9.20
CA ARG A 69 -7.98 4.40 9.27
C ARG A 69 -8.83 3.22 9.72
N THR A 70 -9.75 3.48 10.63
CA THR A 70 -10.64 2.49 11.20
C THR A 70 -11.75 2.11 10.21
N GLU A 71 -12.37 0.94 10.38
CA GLU A 71 -13.40 0.43 9.46
C GLU A 71 -14.60 1.37 9.30
N ASN A 72 -14.95 2.16 10.32
CA ASN A 72 -16.01 3.18 10.20
C ASN A 72 -15.66 4.32 9.22
N LEU A 73 -14.37 4.52 8.90
CA LEU A 73 -13.89 5.51 7.93
C LEU A 73 -13.64 4.89 6.53
N LYS A 74 -13.97 3.60 6.34
CA LYS A 74 -13.70 2.90 5.09
C LYS A 74 -14.43 3.49 3.89
N GLN A 75 -15.73 3.79 4.03
CA GLN A 75 -16.49 4.37 2.92
C GLN A 75 -15.96 5.75 2.53
N LEU A 76 -15.69 6.61 3.53
CA LEU A 76 -15.07 7.92 3.33
C LEU A 76 -13.73 7.81 2.57
N THR A 77 -12.94 6.79 2.90
CA THR A 77 -11.65 6.53 2.26
C THR A 77 -11.83 6.09 0.81
N ILE A 78 -12.78 5.19 0.53
CA ILE A 78 -13.13 4.76 -0.83
C ILE A 78 -13.61 5.95 -1.67
N ASP A 79 -14.54 6.74 -1.13
CA ASP A 79 -15.10 7.90 -1.84
C ASP A 79 -13.98 8.91 -2.19
N TRP A 80 -13.02 9.12 -1.29
CA TRP A 80 -11.86 9.97 -1.56
C TRP A 80 -10.94 9.39 -2.65
N LEU A 81 -10.62 8.09 -2.57
CA LEU A 81 -9.78 7.42 -3.58
C LEU A 81 -10.41 7.48 -4.98
N ASP A 82 -11.72 7.22 -5.07
CA ASP A 82 -12.49 7.25 -6.32
C ASP A 82 -12.59 8.68 -6.87
N LYS A 83 -12.91 9.66 -6.01
CA LYS A 83 -12.94 11.09 -6.38
C LYS A 83 -11.63 11.56 -6.99
N HIS A 84 -10.50 11.09 -6.46
CA HIS A 84 -9.17 11.48 -6.91
C HIS A 84 -8.59 10.57 -8.02
N GLY A 85 -9.32 9.53 -8.43
CA GLY A 85 -8.98 8.71 -9.60
C GLY A 85 -7.88 7.69 -9.36
N PHE A 86 -7.67 7.22 -8.13
CA PHE A 86 -6.78 6.09 -7.86
C PHE A 86 -7.38 4.80 -8.41
N LYS A 87 -6.57 4.03 -9.15
CA LYS A 87 -6.92 2.67 -9.57
C LYS A 87 -6.41 1.67 -8.54
N TYR A 88 -7.28 0.86 -7.97
CA TYR A 88 -6.92 -0.12 -6.96
C TYR A 88 -7.82 -1.36 -7.00
N HIS A 89 -7.41 -2.39 -6.25
CA HIS A 89 -8.11 -3.67 -6.16
C HIS A 89 -8.80 -3.85 -4.81
N SER A 90 -8.21 -3.31 -3.73
CA SER A 90 -8.76 -3.46 -2.38
C SER A 90 -8.33 -2.35 -1.43
N VAL A 91 -9.13 -2.15 -0.37
CA VAL A 91 -8.81 -1.30 0.79
C VAL A 91 -8.93 -2.13 2.07
N LEU A 92 -7.84 -2.22 2.82
CA LEU A 92 -7.76 -2.83 4.14
C LEU A 92 -7.57 -1.73 5.19
N CYS A 93 -8.55 -1.62 6.08
CA CYS A 93 -8.53 -0.68 7.20
C CYS A 93 -8.04 -1.40 8.48
N GLY A 94 -7.78 -0.64 9.53
CA GLY A 94 -7.41 -1.20 10.84
C GLY A 94 -5.95 -1.68 10.94
N LYS A 95 -5.06 -1.22 10.06
CA LYS A 95 -3.60 -1.37 10.27
C LYS A 95 -3.23 -0.82 11.66
N PRO A 96 -2.46 -1.55 12.49
CA PRO A 96 -2.06 -1.05 13.81
C PRO A 96 -1.39 0.33 13.73
N ARG A 97 -1.68 1.24 14.66
CA ARG A 97 -1.07 2.59 14.72
C ARG A 97 0.28 2.54 15.44
N GLY A 98 1.22 3.43 15.09
CA GLY A 98 2.48 3.63 15.84
C GLY A 98 3.79 3.41 15.08
N GLY A 99 3.77 3.04 13.80
CA GLY A 99 4.94 3.17 12.90
C GLY A 99 6.13 2.21 13.12
N ASN A 100 6.07 1.30 14.09
CA ASN A 100 7.10 0.28 14.34
C ASN A 100 6.63 -1.11 13.88
N TYR A 101 6.63 -1.31 12.56
CA TYR A 101 6.13 -2.54 11.94
C TYR A 101 7.25 -3.53 11.64
N HIS A 102 7.04 -4.79 12.03
CA HIS A 102 7.86 -5.93 11.61
C HIS A 102 6.91 -6.96 10.98
N TRP A 103 6.99 -7.12 9.65
CA TRP A 103 6.15 -8.07 8.93
C TRP A 103 6.90 -9.40 8.81
N ILE A 104 6.34 -10.45 9.42
CA ILE A 104 6.82 -11.81 9.32
C ILE A 104 5.89 -12.61 8.39
N ASP A 105 6.45 -13.23 7.37
CA ASP A 105 5.73 -14.05 6.39
C ASP A 105 6.64 -15.20 5.94
N ASN A 106 6.06 -16.33 5.54
CA ASN A 106 6.83 -17.45 5.00
C ASN A 106 7.27 -17.20 3.54
N HIS A 107 6.76 -16.16 2.90
CA HIS A 107 7.23 -15.61 1.63
C HIS A 107 8.07 -14.34 1.84
N LEU A 108 8.86 -13.97 0.83
CA LEU A 108 9.68 -12.75 0.88
C LEU A 108 8.81 -11.49 0.89
N VAL A 109 8.80 -10.79 2.01
CA VAL A 109 8.20 -9.46 2.14
C VAL A 109 9.26 -8.39 1.83
N ARG A 110 8.91 -7.45 0.96
CA ARG A 110 9.73 -6.28 0.67
C ARG A 110 9.09 -5.03 1.27
N ALA A 111 9.88 -4.24 1.99
CA ALA A 111 9.42 -2.98 2.57
C ALA A 111 10.16 -1.81 1.91
N THR A 112 9.42 -0.75 1.57
CA THR A 112 9.98 0.52 1.09
C THR A 112 9.45 1.64 1.95
N ARG A 113 10.35 2.47 2.50
CA ARG A 113 9.97 3.66 3.25
C ARG A 113 9.76 4.83 2.29
N TYR A 114 8.55 5.39 2.27
CA TYR A 114 8.29 6.65 1.59
C TYR A 114 9.09 7.80 2.22
N LYS A 115 9.68 8.66 1.37
CA LYS A 115 10.52 9.80 1.78
C LYS A 115 10.07 11.12 1.14
N GLY A 116 8.79 11.23 0.80
CA GLY A 116 8.19 12.45 0.25
C GLY A 116 8.14 12.55 -1.27
N LYS A 117 8.58 11.51 -2.01
CA LYS A 117 8.43 11.41 -3.47
C LYS A 117 8.24 9.97 -3.93
N PHE A 118 7.34 9.77 -4.89
CA PHE A 118 7.24 8.54 -5.66
C PHE A 118 8.20 8.64 -6.85
N THR A 119 9.22 7.80 -6.82
CA THR A 119 10.25 7.70 -7.86
C THR A 119 10.43 6.23 -8.23
N ASP A 120 11.22 5.95 -9.25
CA ASP A 120 11.53 4.58 -9.61
C ASP A 120 12.20 3.83 -8.45
N LEU A 121 11.75 2.60 -8.24
CA LEU A 121 12.33 1.72 -7.23
C LEU A 121 13.74 1.33 -7.66
N VAL A 122 14.70 1.46 -6.75
CA VAL A 122 16.11 1.11 -6.95
C VAL A 122 16.56 0.10 -5.90
N GLU A 123 17.53 -0.72 -6.26
CA GLU A 123 18.13 -1.69 -5.34
C GLU A 123 19.14 -1.01 -4.40
N LYS A 124 19.08 -1.34 -3.11
CA LYS A 124 20.02 -0.88 -2.09
C LYS A 124 20.24 -1.99 -1.06
N GLN A 125 21.48 -2.10 -0.57
CA GLN A 125 21.80 -2.95 0.58
C GLN A 125 21.48 -2.19 1.87
N VAL A 126 20.74 -2.84 2.77
CA VAL A 126 20.37 -2.31 4.10
C VAL A 126 20.47 -3.42 5.14
N THR A 127 20.77 -3.06 6.38
CA THR A 127 20.75 -3.99 7.51
C THR A 127 19.33 -4.07 8.09
N ILE A 128 18.84 -5.29 8.32
CA ILE A 128 17.54 -5.57 8.93
C ILE A 128 17.70 -6.66 10.00
N GLU A 129 16.71 -6.77 10.88
CA GLU A 129 16.59 -7.90 11.81
C GLU A 129 16.00 -9.10 11.07
N VAL A 130 16.62 -10.26 11.24
CA VAL A 130 16.16 -11.56 10.71
C VAL A 130 16.28 -12.63 11.78
N PHE A 131 15.57 -13.74 11.61
CA PHE A 131 15.75 -14.90 12.48
C PHE A 131 17.18 -15.45 12.36
N LYS A 132 17.67 -16.01 13.46
CA LYS A 132 18.89 -16.80 13.46
C LYS A 132 18.58 -18.17 12.85
N ASP A 133 19.48 -18.67 12.01
CA ASP A 133 19.43 -20.02 11.44
C ASP A 133 19.50 -21.13 12.51
#